data_AF-A0A835IBJ8-F1
#
_entry.id   AF-A0A835IBJ8-F1
#
_cell.length_a   1.000
_cell.length_b   1.000
_cell.length_c   1.000
_cell.angle_alpha   90.00
_cell.angle_beta   90.00
_cell.angle_gamma   90.00
#
_symmetry.space_group_name_H-M   'P 1'
#
loop_
_entity.id
_entity.type
_entity.pdbx_description
1 polymer ?
#
loop_
_entity_poly.entity_id
_entity_poly.type
_entity_poly.pdbx_seq_one_letter_code
_entity_poly.pdbx_strand_id
1 'polypeptide(L)'
;MAVKSVEISDSCTLQKEREILRELEQRPYILRCYGEEFTDEKNGDMVYNLLLEYASGGTLAEVVKNSNNAALSELEIRRYTKSILRGLNYIHENGYVHLVLI
;
A
#
# COMPACT_ATOMS: atom_id res chain seq x y z
N MET A 1 2.13 2.47 -12.26
CA MET A 1 1.66 1.28 -11.52
C MET A 1 2.83 0.73 -10.74
N ALA A 2 2.60 0.27 -9.51
CA ALA A 2 3.57 -0.45 -8.71
C ALA A 2 3.23 -1.94 -8.75
N VAL A 3 4.24 -2.81 -8.66
CA VAL A 3 4.06 -4.27 -8.65
C VAL A 3 4.73 -4.82 -7.40
N LYS A 4 3.99 -5.63 -6.63
CA LYS A 4 4.52 -6.44 -5.54
C LYS A 4 4.50 -7.89 -5.99
N SER A 5 5.67 -8.52 -6.00
CA SER A 5 5.86 -9.85 -6.59
C SER A 5 6.40 -10.83 -5.55
N VAL A 6 6.00 -12.09 -5.67
CA VAL A 6 6.49 -13.20 -4.84
C VAL A 6 6.36 -14.50 -5.63
N GLU A 7 7.24 -15.46 -5.37
CA GLU A 7 7.08 -16.82 -5.90
C GLU A 7 5.70 -17.37 -5.51
N ILE A 8 5.05 -18.11 -6.40
CA ILE A 8 3.67 -18.56 -6.18
C ILE A 8 3.55 -19.45 -4.93
N SER A 9 4.59 -20.23 -4.63
CA SER A 9 4.70 -21.07 -3.44
C SER A 9 4.53 -20.28 -2.13
N ASP A 10 4.98 -19.03 -2.11
CA ASP A 10 4.93 -18.13 -0.95
C ASP A 10 3.81 -17.06 -1.05
N SER A 11 2.94 -17.14 -2.07
CA SER A 11 1.99 -16.07 -2.41
C SER A 11 0.76 -15.93 -1.49
N CYS A 12 0.57 -16.83 -0.51
CA CYS A 12 -0.63 -16.86 0.33
C CYS A 12 -0.94 -15.52 1.02
N THR A 13 0.07 -14.87 1.61
CA THR A 13 -0.11 -13.57 2.29
C THR A 13 -0.46 -12.47 1.30
N LEU A 14 0.17 -12.47 0.12
CA LEU A 14 -0.05 -11.45 -0.91
C LEU A 14 -1.42 -11.60 -1.60
N GLN A 15 -1.92 -12.84 -1.73
CA GLN A 15 -3.29 -13.12 -2.17
C GLN A 15 -4.33 -12.62 -1.17
N LYS A 16 -4.08 -12.80 0.14
CA LYS A 16 -4.95 -12.24 1.20
C LYS A 16 -4.96 -10.71 1.16
N GLU A 17 -3.79 -10.09 1.02
CA GLU A 17 -3.67 -8.64 0.87
C GLU A 17 -4.50 -8.12 -0.32
N ARG A 18 -4.46 -8.82 -1.46
CA ARG A 18 -5.31 -8.48 -2.61
C ARG A 18 -6.80 -8.50 -2.26
N GLU A 19 -7.29 -9.55 -1.61
CA GLU A 19 -8.72 -9.66 -1.28
C GLU A 19 -9.16 -8.51 -0.36
N ILE A 20 -8.37 -8.21 0.66
CA ILE A 20 -8.63 -7.07 1.56
C ILE A 20 -8.64 -5.75 0.78
N LEU A 21 -7.67 -5.53 -0.13
CA LEU A 21 -7.63 -4.32 -0.95
C LEU A 21 -8.79 -4.20 -1.93
N ARG A 22 -9.33 -5.33 -2.43
CA ARG A 22 -10.55 -5.36 -3.25
C ARG A 22 -11.80 -5.02 -2.42
N GLU A 23 -11.92 -5.56 -1.21
CA GLU A 23 -13.02 -5.23 -0.30
C GLU A 23 -13.00 -3.77 0.15
N LEU A 24 -11.80 -3.22 0.35
CA LEU A 24 -11.58 -1.83 0.74
C LEU A 24 -11.52 -0.86 -0.46
N GLU A 25 -11.77 -1.32 -1.68
CA GLU A 25 -11.74 -0.45 -2.87
C GLU A 25 -12.77 0.70 -2.69
N GLN A 26 -12.51 1.86 -3.31
CA GLN A 26 -13.38 3.07 -3.35
C GLN A 26 -13.10 4.22 -2.35
N ARG A 27 -11.96 4.25 -1.64
CA ARG A 27 -11.59 5.42 -0.79
C ARG A 27 -10.26 6.07 -1.21
N PRO A 28 -10.16 7.41 -1.16
CA PRO A 28 -8.95 8.13 -1.58
C PRO A 28 -7.75 7.99 -0.62
N TYR A 29 -7.90 7.24 0.49
CA TYR A 29 -6.87 7.07 1.52
C TYR A 29 -6.29 5.65 1.57
N ILE A 30 -6.73 4.79 0.65
CA ILE A 30 -6.26 3.41 0.48
C ILE A 30 -5.78 3.29 -0.96
N LEU A 31 -4.60 2.71 -1.18
CA LEU A 31 -4.07 2.52 -2.53
C LEU A 31 -4.99 1.59 -3.31
N ARG A 32 -5.24 1.95 -4.57
CA ARG A 32 -6.04 1.09 -5.43
C ARG A 32 -5.30 -0.19 -5.80
N CYS A 33 -5.99 -1.31 -5.75
CA CYS A 33 -5.55 -2.58 -6.33
C CYS A 33 -6.17 -2.72 -7.73
N TYR A 34 -5.32 -2.95 -8.74
CA TYR A 34 -5.76 -3.15 -10.13
C TYR A 34 -5.97 -4.63 -10.49
N GLY A 35 -5.55 -5.55 -9.62
CA GLY A 35 -5.69 -6.99 -9.81
C GLY A 35 -4.36 -7.73 -9.67
N GLU A 36 -4.30 -8.92 -10.23
CA GLU A 36 -3.16 -9.83 -10.17
C GLU A 36 -2.75 -10.35 -11.54
N GLU A 37 -1.47 -10.69 -11.68
CA GLU A 37 -0.89 -11.33 -12.85
C GLU A 37 0.04 -12.48 -12.43
N PHE A 38 0.18 -13.48 -13.31
CA PHE A 38 1.11 -14.58 -13.14
C PHE A 38 2.16 -14.49 -14.25
N THR A 39 3.43 -14.63 -13.89
CA THR A 39 4.55 -14.57 -14.84
C THR A 39 5.50 -15.74 -14.64
N ASP A 40 5.96 -16.33 -15.74
CA ASP A 40 7.01 -17.35 -15.73
C ASP A 40 8.39 -16.71 -15.61
N GLU A 41 9.20 -17.20 -14.68
CA GLU A 41 10.62 -16.89 -14.61
C GLU A 41 11.46 -17.84 -15.48
N LYS A 42 12.67 -17.40 -15.84
CA LYS A 42 13.57 -18.15 -16.73
C LYS A 42 14.07 -19.48 -16.14
N ASN A 43 14.01 -19.62 -14.83
CA ASN A 43 14.30 -20.84 -14.06
C ASN A 43 13.13 -21.85 -14.08
N GLY A 44 11.96 -21.47 -14.60
CA GLY A 44 10.74 -22.28 -14.60
C GLY A 44 9.83 -22.03 -13.40
N ASP A 45 10.19 -21.12 -12.49
CA ASP A 45 9.36 -20.77 -11.34
C ASP A 45 8.24 -19.81 -11.76
N MET A 46 7.08 -19.92 -11.11
CA MET A 46 5.93 -19.03 -11.38
C MET A 46 5.82 -17.97 -10.30
N VAL A 47 5.69 -16.72 -10.71
CA VAL A 47 5.60 -15.55 -9.81
C VAL A 47 4.18 -15.00 -9.82
N TYR A 48 3.66 -14.75 -8.63
CA TYR A 48 2.41 -14.01 -8.41
C TYR A 48 2.72 -12.52 -8.26
N ASN A 49 2.06 -11.69 -9.06
CA ASN A 49 2.22 -10.25 -9.10
C ASN A 49 0.93 -9.56 -8.68
N LEU A 50 0.99 -8.70 -7.67
CA LEU A 50 -0.10 -7.82 -7.27
C LEU A 50 0.12 -6.42 -7.88
N LEU A 51 -0.86 -5.96 -8.65
CA LEU A 51 -0.81 -4.68 -9.35
C LEU A 51 -1.47 -3.58 -8.52
N LEU A 52 -0.71 -2.55 -8.17
CA LEU A 52 -1.13 -1.49 -7.26
C LEU A 52 -0.99 -0.10 -7.88
N GLU A 53 -1.76 0.85 -7.34
CA GLU A 53 -1.56 2.27 -7.56
C GLU A 53 -0.13 2.69 -7.24
N TYR A 54 0.47 3.46 -8.15
CA TYR A 54 1.80 4.02 -7.93
C TYR A 54 1.67 5.40 -7.29
N ALA A 55 2.04 5.48 -6.01
CA ALA A 55 2.12 6.75 -5.29
C ALA A 55 3.40 7.50 -5.68
N SER A 56 3.31 8.37 -6.69
CA SER A 56 4.46 9.14 -7.21
C SER A 56 5.07 10.13 -6.22
N GLY A 57 4.36 10.45 -5.13
CA GLY A 57 4.85 11.30 -4.05
C GLY A 57 5.91 10.65 -3.15
N GLY A 58 6.21 9.37 -3.34
CA GLY A 58 7.11 8.62 -2.49
C GLY A 58 6.53 8.33 -1.11
N THR A 59 7.39 7.90 -0.20
CA THR A 59 7.05 7.62 1.20
C THR A 59 7.02 8.90 2.04
N LEU A 60 6.24 8.92 3.12
CA LEU A 60 6.25 10.05 4.05
C LEU A 60 7.65 10.26 4.67
N ALA A 61 8.43 9.19 4.86
CA ALA A 61 9.82 9.27 5.32
C ALA A 61 10.71 10.04 4.34
N GLU A 62 10.55 9.81 3.03
CA GLU A 62 11.27 10.58 1.99
C GLU A 62 10.82 12.04 1.97
N VAL A 63 9.52 12.30 2.11
CA VAL A 63 8.98 13.67 2.22
C VAL A 63 9.62 14.41 3.39
N VAL A 64 9.67 13.78 4.57
CA VAL A 64 10.33 14.35 5.77
C VAL A 64 11.81 14.58 5.48
N LYS A 65 12.54 13.58 4.96
CA LYS A 65 13.97 13.68 4.68
C LYS A 65 14.30 14.81 3.69
N ASN A 66 13.44 15.05 2.71
CA ASN A 66 13.64 16.06 1.67
C ASN A 66 13.13 17.46 2.08
N SER A 67 12.47 17.58 3.23
CA SER A 67 12.03 18.87 3.77
C SER A 67 13.18 19.67 4.38
N ASN A 68 13.01 20.99 4.51
CA ASN A 68 14.00 21.85 5.14
C ASN A 68 14.25 21.41 6.59
N ASN A 69 15.51 21.15 6.93
CA ASN A 69 15.93 20.64 8.25
C ASN A 69 15.33 19.28 8.64
N ALA A 70 14.90 18.47 7.66
CA ALA A 70 14.28 17.17 7.89
C ALA A 70 13.05 17.22 8.83
N ALA A 71 12.30 18.32 8.78
CA ALA A 71 11.13 18.56 9.61
C ALA A 71 9.98 19.17 8.80
N LEU A 72 8.78 18.65 9.01
CA LEU A 72 7.55 19.18 8.44
C LEU A 72 6.96 20.26 9.33
N SER A 73 6.27 21.22 8.73
CA SER A 73 5.47 22.19 9.49
C SER A 73 4.30 21.51 10.21
N GLU A 74 3.78 22.13 11.27
CA GLU A 74 2.61 21.62 11.99
C GLU A 74 1.40 21.41 11.06
N LEU A 75 1.22 22.29 10.07
CA LEU A 75 0.16 22.19 9.07
C LEU A 75 0.29 20.93 8.21
N GLU A 76 1.51 20.60 7.78
CA GLU A 76 1.79 19.39 7.00
C GLU A 76 1.60 18.13 7.83
N ILE A 77 2.13 18.12 9.07
CA ILE A 77 1.94 17.02 10.02
C ILE A 77 0.44 16.76 10.21
N ARG A 78 -0.33 17.80 10.54
CA ARG A 78 -1.78 17.70 10.72
C ARG A 78 -2.49 17.15 9.48
N ARG A 79 -2.04 17.55 8.28
CA ARG A 79 -2.61 17.06 7.02
C ARG A 79 -2.34 15.58 6.80
N TYR A 80 -1.10 15.12 6.96
CA TYR A 80 -0.74 13.70 6.80
C TYR A 80 -1.42 12.83 7.85
N THR A 81 -1.37 13.24 9.13
CA THR A 81 -2.06 12.53 10.22
C THR A 81 -3.55 12.40 9.94
N LYS A 82 -4.22 13.47 9.50
CA LYS A 82 -5.66 13.42 9.15
C LYS A 82 -5.94 12.45 8.00
N SER A 83 -5.07 12.37 7.01
CA SER A 83 -5.20 11.43 5.89
C SER A 83 -5.06 9.98 6.37
N ILE A 84 -4.05 9.70 7.18
CA ILE A 84 -3.79 8.38 7.79
C ILE A 84 -4.99 7.95 8.65
N LEU A 85 -5.46 8.82 9.54
CA LEU A 85 -6.59 8.52 10.42
C LEU A 85 -7.88 8.24 9.65
N ARG A 86 -8.11 8.93 8.53
CA ARG A 86 -9.26 8.65 7.66
C ARG A 86 -9.15 7.27 7.00
N GLY A 87 -7.96 6.88 6.55
CA GLY A 87 -7.69 5.52 6.05
C GLY A 87 -7.91 4.46 7.13
N LEU A 88 -7.32 4.64 8.31
CA LEU A 88 -7.47 3.72 9.44
C LEU A 88 -8.91 3.59 9.91
N ASN A 89 -9.64 4.70 10.04
CA ASN A 89 -11.05 4.67 10.41
C ASN A 89 -11.86 3.82 9.42
N TYR A 90 -11.61 3.98 8.11
CA TYR A 90 -12.29 3.18 7.10
C TYR A 90 -11.92 1.70 7.15
N ILE A 91 -10.63 1.37 7.35
CA ILE A 91 -10.16 -0.01 7.52
C ILE A 91 -10.87 -0.66 8.72
N HIS A 92 -10.95 0.07 9.84
CA HIS A 92 -11.58 -0.41 11.07
C HIS A 92 -13.10 -0.57 10.93
N GLU A 93 -13.78 0.35 10.25
CA GLU A 93 -15.23 0.24 9.95
C GLU A 93 -15.57 -1.02 9.13
N ASN A 94 -14.62 -1.50 8.32
CA ASN A 94 -14.77 -2.73 7.53
C ASN A 94 -14.21 -3.98 8.26
N GLY A 95 -13.88 -3.89 9.55
CA GLY A 95 -13.50 -5.04 10.37
C GLY A 95 -12.03 -5.47 10.28
N TYR A 96 -11.17 -4.67 9.66
CA TYR A 96 -9.74 -4.95 9.54
C TYR A 96 -8.91 -4.13 10.53
N VAL A 97 -7.71 -4.61 10.84
CA VAL A 97 -6.71 -3.88 11.63
C VAL A 97 -5.42 -3.81 10.82
N HIS A 98 -4.92 -2.60 10.58
CA HIS A 98 -3.63 -2.42 9.92
C HIS A 98 -2.49 -2.61 10.94
N LEU A 99 -1.82 -3.76 10.92
CA LEU A 99 -0.84 -4.12 11.94
C LEU A 99 0.52 -3.43 11.80
N VAL A 100 0.84 -2.86 10.63
CA VAL A 100 2.15 -2.25 10.36
C VAL A 100 1.97 -0.88 9.74
N LEU A 101 1.89 0.17 10.54
CA LEU A 101 1.90 1.55 10.06
C LEU A 101 3.33 2.11 10.22
N ILE A 102 4.08 2.23 9.12
CA ILE A 102 5.47 2.76 9.10
C ILE A 102 5.55 3.90 8.11
#